data_AF-A0A7X3XHX9-F1
#
_entry.id   AF-A0A7X3XHX9-F1
#
_cell.length_a   1.000
_cell.length_b   1.000
_cell.length_c   1.000
_cell.angle_alpha   90.00
_cell.angle_beta   90.00
_cell.angle_gamma   90.00
#
_symmetry.space_group_name_H-M   'P 1'
#
loop_
_entity.id
_entity.type
_entity.pdbx_description
1 polymer ?
#
loop_
_entity_poly.entity_id
_entity_poly.type
_entity_poly.pdbx_seq_one_letter_code
_entity_poly.pdbx_strand_id
1 'polypeptide(L)'
;MISNKKLAQAGLFCLKEAAYNVLLETSDTETPELSNQQINELLGIERSFQDSYSYPLIRGVLDVLVREGRIKRVDKNGKKMMWRII
;
A
#
# COMPACT_ATOMS: atom_id res chain seq x y z
N MET A 1 14.55 21.51 -16.32
CA MET A 1 15.00 20.24 -15.71
C MET A 1 14.20 19.97 -14.45
N ILE A 2 13.33 18.97 -14.46
CA ILE A 2 12.68 18.49 -13.23
C ILE A 2 13.75 17.71 -12.45
N SER A 3 13.94 18.02 -11.17
CA SER A 3 14.93 17.28 -10.36
C SER A 3 14.42 15.87 -10.07
N ASN A 4 15.33 14.90 -10.01
CA ASN A 4 15.02 13.50 -9.64
C ASN A 4 14.25 13.40 -8.31
N LYS A 5 14.41 14.38 -7.40
CA LYS A 5 13.65 14.46 -6.15
C LYS A 5 12.16 14.77 -6.38
N LYS A 6 11.83 15.66 -7.31
CA LYS A 6 10.42 15.98 -7.64
C LYS A 6 9.73 14.80 -8.34
N LEU A 7 10.45 14.08 -9.18
CA LEU A 7 9.96 12.86 -9.82
C LEU A 7 9.73 11.73 -8.81
N ALA A 8 10.67 11.53 -7.88
CA ALA A 8 10.51 10.54 -6.81
C ALA A 8 9.34 10.87 -5.88
N GLN A 9 9.14 12.15 -5.55
CA GLN A 9 8.04 12.58 -4.70
C GLN A 9 6.67 12.42 -5.39
N ALA A 10 6.59 12.72 -6.69
CA ALA A 10 5.38 12.45 -7.47
C ALA A 10 5.09 10.94 -7.57
N GLY A 11 6.12 10.11 -7.77
CA GLY A 11 5.97 8.66 -7.78
C GLY A 11 5.45 8.09 -6.45
N LEU A 12 5.98 8.58 -5.31
CA LEU A 12 5.53 8.17 -3.99
C LEU A 12 4.08 8.60 -3.70
N PHE A 13 3.71 9.81 -4.15
CA PHE A 13 2.34 10.31 -4.03
C PHE A 13 1.34 9.46 -4.82
N CYS A 14 1.66 9.13 -6.09
CA CYS A 14 0.82 8.28 -6.91
C CYS A 14 0.65 6.88 -6.29
N LEU A 15 1.73 6.30 -5.77
CA LEU A 15 1.67 4.99 -5.10
C LEU A 15 0.80 5.03 -3.84
N LYS A 16 0.84 6.12 -3.07
CA LYS A 16 0.01 6.32 -1.88
C LYS A 16 -1.48 6.34 -2.22
N GLU A 17 -1.88 7.17 -3.17
CA GLU A 17 -3.30 7.26 -3.55
C GLU A 17 -3.78 5.96 -4.21
N ALA A 18 -2.94 5.31 -5.01
CA ALA A 18 -3.29 4.01 -5.59
C ALA A 18 -3.52 2.94 -4.51
N ALA A 19 -2.65 2.85 -3.49
CA ALA A 19 -2.81 1.91 -2.39
C ALA A 19 -4.09 2.18 -1.57
N TYR A 20 -4.43 3.46 -1.36
CA TYR A 20 -5.67 3.82 -0.68
C TYR A 20 -6.91 3.46 -1.51
N ASN A 21 -6.90 3.75 -2.81
CA ASN A 21 -8.04 3.43 -3.69
C ASN A 21 -8.30 1.93 -3.77
N VAL A 22 -7.25 1.11 -3.81
CA VAL A 22 -7.38 -0.36 -3.73
C VAL A 22 -8.07 -0.80 -2.43
N LEU A 23 -7.72 -0.19 -1.29
CA LEU A 23 -8.38 -0.48 -0.02
C LEU A 23 -9.83 0.01 0.01
N LEU A 24 -10.15 1.07 -0.74
CA LEU A 24 -11.49 1.65 -0.83
C LEU A 24 -12.41 0.80 -1.71
N GLU A 25 -11.92 0.34 -2.85
CA GLU A 25 -12.69 -0.54 -3.73
C GLU A 25 -12.99 -1.89 -3.08
N THR A 26 -12.08 -2.36 -2.23
CA THR A 26 -12.26 -3.63 -1.50
C THR A 26 -13.03 -3.50 -0.19
N SER A 27 -13.25 -2.28 0.33
CA SER A 27 -13.97 -2.10 1.59
C SER A 27 -15.45 -2.46 1.53
N ASP A 28 -16.06 -2.38 0.34
CA ASP A 28 -17.46 -2.75 0.09
C ASP A 28 -17.66 -4.27 -0.13
N THR A 29 -16.58 -5.05 -0.06
CA THR A 29 -16.59 -6.50 -0.27
C THR A 29 -16.55 -7.29 1.05
N GLU A 30 -16.93 -8.57 1.02
CA GLU A 30 -16.86 -9.49 2.18
C GLU A 30 -15.45 -9.64 2.78
N THR A 31 -14.41 -9.17 2.08
CA THR A 31 -13.02 -9.16 2.55
C THR A 31 -12.48 -7.72 2.66
N PRO A 32 -12.88 -6.94 3.69
CA PRO A 32 -12.48 -5.53 3.85
C PRO A 32 -11.02 -5.35 4.29
N GLU A 33 -10.26 -6.44 4.37
CA GLU A 33 -8.90 -6.47 4.89
C GLU A 33 -7.97 -7.05 3.83
N LEU A 34 -6.96 -6.29 3.43
CA LEU A 34 -5.96 -6.72 2.46
C LEU A 34 -4.58 -6.86 3.10
N SER A 35 -3.86 -7.91 2.71
CA SER A 35 -2.44 -8.05 3.03
C SER A 35 -1.56 -7.22 2.09
N ASN A 36 -0.30 -6.97 2.46
CA ASN A 36 0.70 -6.34 1.58
C ASN A 36 0.78 -7.02 0.20
N GLN A 37 0.68 -8.35 0.18
CA GLN A 37 0.77 -9.12 -1.07
C GLN A 37 -0.42 -8.82 -1.97
N GLN A 38 -1.65 -8.83 -1.43
CA GLN A 38 -2.85 -8.53 -2.21
C GLN A 38 -2.84 -7.10 -2.73
N ILE A 39 -2.39 -6.14 -1.92
CA ILE A 39 -2.25 -4.74 -2.35
C ILE A 39 -1.24 -4.64 -3.50
N ASN A 40 -0.08 -5.30 -3.41
CA ASN A 40 0.89 -5.33 -4.50
C ASN A 40 0.32 -5.94 -5.79
N GLU A 41 -0.41 -7.05 -5.67
CA GLU A 41 -1.03 -7.73 -6.81
C GLU A 41 -2.09 -6.84 -7.48
N LEU A 42 -2.94 -6.15 -6.70
CA LEU A 42 -3.96 -5.23 -7.20
C LEU A 42 -3.36 -3.96 -7.82
N LEU A 43 -2.20 -3.52 -7.33
CA LEU A 43 -1.44 -2.41 -7.91
C LEU A 43 -0.67 -2.80 -9.18
N GLY A 44 -0.73 -4.07 -9.61
CA GLY A 44 0.02 -4.56 -10.77
C GLY A 44 1.54 -4.52 -10.58
N ILE A 45 2.00 -4.51 -9.32
CA ILE A 45 3.43 -4.55 -9.00
C ILE A 45 3.89 -5.99 -9.16
N GLU A 46 4.37 -6.31 -10.36
CA GLU A 46 4.84 -7.65 -10.69
C GLU A 46 5.91 -8.14 -9.71
N ARG A 47 5.87 -9.43 -9.40
CA ARG A 47 6.87 -10.11 -8.55
C ARG A 47 8.30 -9.99 -9.10
N SER A 48 8.49 -9.61 -10.35
CA SER A 48 9.79 -9.31 -10.96
C SER A 48 10.52 -8.15 -10.25
N PHE A 49 9.79 -7.27 -9.52
CA PHE A 49 10.36 -6.26 -8.64
C PHE A 49 10.62 -6.75 -7.19
N GLN A 50 10.49 -8.04 -6.88
CA GLN A 50 10.89 -8.62 -5.57
C GLN A 50 12.40 -8.56 -5.31
N ASP A 51 13.17 -7.85 -6.14
CA ASP A 51 14.49 -7.35 -5.79
C ASP A 51 14.40 -6.37 -4.62
N SER A 52 14.31 -6.88 -3.40
CA SER A 52 14.71 -6.27 -2.10
C SER A 52 14.13 -4.88 -1.68
N TYR A 53 13.51 -4.11 -2.58
CA TYR A 53 13.23 -2.67 -2.45
C TYR A 53 11.75 -2.32 -2.61
N SER A 54 10.95 -3.13 -3.32
CA SER A 54 9.51 -2.90 -3.52
C SER A 54 8.67 -3.21 -2.26
N TYR A 55 9.02 -4.26 -1.52
CA TYR A 55 8.33 -4.64 -0.27
C TYR A 55 8.47 -3.58 0.84
N PRO A 56 9.66 -2.96 1.06
CA PRO A 56 9.80 -1.81 1.95
C PRO A 56 8.96 -0.59 1.54
N LEU A 57 8.84 -0.32 0.24
CA LEU A 57 8.16 0.89 -0.26
C LEU A 57 6.66 0.85 0.02
N ILE A 58 5.98 -0.25 -0.31
CA ILE A 58 4.53 -0.37 -0.08
C ILE A 58 4.22 -0.36 1.42
N ARG A 59 5.04 -1.05 2.23
CA ARG A 59 4.89 -0.99 3.68
C ARG A 59 5.03 0.44 4.21
N GLY A 60 6.03 1.18 3.74
CA GLY A 60 6.21 2.59 4.12
C GLY A 60 5.02 3.47 3.72
N VAL A 61 4.45 3.24 2.54
CA VAL A 61 3.24 3.94 2.07
C VAL A 61 2.04 3.64 2.97
N LEU A 62 1.83 2.38 3.35
CA LEU A 62 0.73 1.97 4.24
C LEU A 62 0.91 2.54 5.65
N ASP A 63 2.14 2.57 6.16
CA ASP A 63 2.45 3.21 7.45
C ASP A 63 2.15 4.73 7.42
N VAL A 64 2.38 5.41 6.29
CA VAL A 64 1.97 6.82 6.11
C VAL A 64 0.45 6.95 6.16
N LEU A 65 -0.29 6.10 5.44
CA LEU A 65 -1.76 6.12 5.46
C LEU A 65 -2.34 5.85 6.86
N VAL A 66 -1.68 5.00 7.66
CA VAL A 66 -2.03 4.81 9.08
C VAL A 66 -1.80 6.08 9.89
N ARG A 67 -0.66 6.75 9.72
CA ARG A 67 -0.38 8.02 10.42
C ARG A 67 -1.35 9.14 10.03
N GLU A 68 -1.82 9.13 8.78
CA GLU A 68 -2.86 10.05 8.29
C GLU A 68 -4.27 9.69 8.83
N GLY A 69 -4.44 8.55 9.51
CA GLY A 69 -5.73 8.11 10.05
C GLY A 69 -6.73 7.63 9.00
N ARG A 70 -6.25 7.30 7.79
CA ARG A 70 -7.09 6.84 6.66
C ARG A 70 -7.35 5.33 6.70
N ILE A 71 -6.38 4.57 7.22
CA ILE A 71 -6.45 3.11 7.32
C ILE A 71 -5.95 2.66 8.69
N LYS A 72 -6.30 1.44 9.11
CA LYS A 72 -5.77 0.80 10.32
C LYS A 72 -5.10 -0.52 9.98
N ARG A 73 -4.05 -0.84 10.77
CA ARG A 73 -3.42 -2.17 10.75
C ARG A 73 -4.30 -3.15 11.54
N VAL A 74 -4.52 -4.32 10.96
CA VAL A 74 -5.20 -5.45 11.59
C VAL A 74 -4.23 -6.62 11.62
N ASP A 75 -3.85 -7.03 12.83
CA ASP A 75 -2.95 -8.16 13.03
C ASP A 75 -3.78 -9.45 13.10
N LYS A 76 -3.79 -10.25 12.02
CA LYS A 76 -4.47 -11.55 11.99
C LYS A 76 -3.52 -12.67 12.41
N ASN A 77 -3.79 -13.25 13.58
CA ASN A 77 -3.14 -14.46 14.11
C ASN A 77 -1.60 -14.42 14.16
N GLY A 78 -1.01 -13.22 14.32
CA GLY A 78 0.44 -13.02 14.45
C GLY A 78 1.29 -13.37 13.22
N LYS A 79 0.67 -13.78 12.11
CA LYS A 79 1.38 -14.27 10.90
C LYS A 79 1.20 -13.38 9.68
N LYS A 80 0.15 -12.55 9.64
CA LYS A 80 -0.12 -11.65 8.51
C LYS A 80 -0.58 -10.27 9.00
N MET A 81 0.13 -9.24 8.56
CA MET A 81 -0.32 -7.85 8.68
C MET A 81 -1.34 -7.58 7.58
N MET A 82 -2.52 -7.15 8.00
CA MET A 82 -3.62 -6.76 7.12
C MET A 82 -3.91 -5.28 7.31
N TRP A 83 -4.55 -4.66 6.32
CA TRP A 83 -4.90 -3.25 6.33
C TRP A 83 -6.36 -3.09 5.92
N ARG A 84 -7.04 -2.14 6.55
CA ARG A 84 -8.42 -1.77 6.20
C ARG A 84 -8.68 -0.29 6.39
N ILE A 85 -9.65 0.24 5.67
CA ILE A 85 -10.11 1.62 5.85
C ILE A 85 -10.77 1.81 7.21
N ILE A 86 -10.66 3.04 7.74
CA ILE A 86 -11.31 3.52 8.97
C ILE A 86 -12.61 4.23 8.62
#